data_AF-A0A6I0ILG3-F1
#
_entry.id   AF-A0A6I0ILG3-F1
#
_cell.length_a   1.000
_cell.length_b   1.000
_cell.length_c   1.000
_cell.angle_alpha   90.00
_cell.angle_beta   90.00
_cell.angle_gamma   90.00
#
_symmetry.space_group_name_H-M   'P 1'
#
loop_
_entity.id
_entity.type
_entity.pdbx_description
1 polymer ?
#
loop_
_entity_poly.entity_id
_entity_poly.type
_entity_poly.pdbx_seq_one_letter_code
_entity_poly.pdbx_strand_id
1 'polypeptide(L)'
;MEKINIQLPQYWKKKKLNPEFIKELESTAKSDPFTKDEFGEYRFGTFLHGCAIVKVEMTDNLLSVAIHSQHPIGLPMIKEIRYKYAPNNCLMTMLMPSREQQISDNTVVLYQIPGSFSDTTDVEFEEGKE
;
A
#
# COMPACT_ATOMS: atom_id res chain seq x y z
N MET A 1 21.63 -21.83 -2.97
CA MET A 1 21.15 -20.44 -2.92
C MET A 1 20.03 -20.31 -3.94
N GLU A 2 18.79 -20.21 -3.48
CA GLU A 2 17.63 -20.07 -4.36
C GLU A 2 17.70 -18.73 -5.08
N LYS A 3 17.66 -18.76 -6.42
CA LYS A 3 17.51 -17.56 -7.25
C LYS A 3 16.07 -17.09 -7.08
N ILE A 4 15.84 -16.16 -6.16
CA ILE A 4 14.55 -15.46 -6.10
C ILE A 4 14.44 -14.60 -7.35
N ASN A 5 13.62 -15.05 -8.29
CA ASN A 5 13.32 -14.33 -9.51
C ASN A 5 12.16 -13.38 -9.20
N ILE A 6 12.45 -12.13 -8.84
CA ILE A 6 11.40 -11.13 -8.60
C ILE A 6 10.63 -10.94 -9.91
N GLN A 7 9.33 -11.22 -9.88
CA GLN A 7 8.47 -10.93 -11.03
C GLN A 7 8.18 -9.43 -11.09
N LEU A 8 8.87 -8.74 -11.98
CA LEU A 8 8.67 -7.30 -12.21
C LEU A 8 7.36 -7.07 -13.00
N PRO A 9 6.50 -6.11 -12.59
CA PRO A 9 5.36 -5.69 -13.39
C PRO A 9 5.80 -5.17 -14.76
N GLN A 10 4.91 -5.26 -15.76
CA GLN A 10 5.23 -4.95 -17.15
C GLN A 10 5.82 -3.54 -17.34
N TYR A 11 5.34 -2.57 -16.55
CA TYR A 11 5.83 -1.19 -16.54
C TYR A 11 7.34 -1.08 -16.22
N TRP A 12 7.84 -1.93 -15.32
CA TRP A 12 9.20 -1.86 -14.80
C TRP A 12 10.22 -2.67 -15.60
N LYS A 13 9.77 -3.67 -16.39
CA LYS A 13 10.66 -4.55 -17.17
C LYS A 13 11.57 -3.80 -18.15
N LYS A 14 11.12 -2.66 -18.68
CA LYS A 14 11.89 -1.84 -19.63
C LYS A 14 12.65 -0.70 -18.97
N LYS A 15 12.51 -0.50 -17.65
CA LYS A 15 13.16 0.60 -16.91
C LYS A 15 14.48 0.12 -16.30
N LYS A 16 15.49 0.99 -16.32
CA LYS A 16 16.76 0.74 -15.63
C LYS A 16 16.58 1.05 -14.15
N LEU A 17 16.44 0.01 -13.33
CA LEU A 17 16.33 0.12 -11.87
C LEU A 17 17.72 0.24 -11.23
N ASN A 18 17.81 0.99 -10.13
CA ASN A 18 19.03 1.06 -9.32
C ASN A 18 19.32 -0.34 -8.73
N PRO A 19 20.56 -0.87 -8.82
CA PRO A 19 20.94 -2.13 -8.18
C PRO A 19 20.64 -2.22 -6.69
N GLU A 20 20.77 -1.12 -5.93
CA GLU A 20 20.44 -1.10 -4.50
C GLU A 20 18.94 -1.31 -4.27
N PHE A 21 18.11 -0.67 -5.09
CA PHE A 21 16.67 -0.85 -5.07
C PHE A 21 16.27 -2.29 -5.44
N ILE A 22 16.95 -2.91 -6.41
CA ILE A 22 16.71 -4.33 -6.72
C ILE A 22 17.04 -5.22 -5.52
N LYS A 23 18.15 -4.96 -4.81
CA LYS A 23 18.50 -5.71 -3.59
C LYS A 23 17.42 -5.56 -2.50
N GLU A 24 16.85 -4.37 -2.36
CA GLU A 24 15.75 -4.12 -1.42
C GLU A 24 14.50 -4.93 -1.78
N LEU A 25 14.13 -4.97 -3.07
CA LEU A 25 13.04 -5.82 -3.56
C LEU A 25 13.33 -7.31 -3.32
N GLU A 26 14.57 -7.76 -3.51
CA GLU A 26 14.95 -9.16 -3.29
C GLU A 26 14.91 -9.50 -1.80
N SER A 27 15.37 -8.58 -0.95
CA SER A 27 15.32 -8.73 0.50
C SER A 27 13.88 -8.82 0.99
N THR A 28 12.99 -7.99 0.44
CA THR A 28 11.55 -8.01 0.74
C THR A 28 10.91 -9.32 0.28
N ALA A 29 11.27 -9.83 -0.90
CA ALA A 29 10.76 -11.11 -1.39
C ALA A 29 11.24 -12.32 -0.57
N LYS A 30 12.39 -12.19 0.12
CA LYS A 30 12.98 -13.21 1.01
C LYS A 30 12.50 -13.10 2.46
N SER A 31 11.84 -12.01 2.84
CA SER A 31 11.45 -11.79 4.23
C SER A 31 10.25 -12.64 4.64
N ASP A 32 10.25 -13.04 5.90
CA ASP A 32 9.10 -13.70 6.50
C ASP A 32 7.94 -12.71 6.63
N PRO A 33 6.69 -13.16 6.38
CA PRO A 33 5.53 -12.34 6.64
C PRO A 33 5.41 -12.04 8.13
N PHE A 34 5.10 -10.78 8.45
CA PHE A 34 4.88 -10.35 9.84
C PHE A 34 3.50 -10.79 10.36
N THR A 35 2.54 -11.02 9.45
CA THR A 35 1.23 -11.56 9.78
C THR A 35 0.58 -12.22 8.57
N LYS A 36 -0.48 -12.99 8.83
CA LYS A 36 -1.27 -13.72 7.84
C LYS A 36 -2.74 -13.71 8.27
N ASP A 37 -3.63 -13.56 7.30
CA ASP A 37 -5.07 -13.77 7.46
C ASP A 37 -5.61 -14.65 6.32
N GLU A 38 -6.93 -14.73 6.19
CA GLU A 38 -7.61 -15.52 5.16
C GLU A 38 -7.42 -14.97 3.73
N PHE A 39 -6.99 -13.71 3.59
CA PHE A 39 -6.78 -13.05 2.30
C PHE A 39 -5.33 -13.06 1.83
N GLY A 40 -4.36 -13.23 2.75
CA GLY A 40 -2.97 -13.35 2.35
C GLY A 40 -1.94 -13.27 3.47
N GLU A 41 -0.68 -13.19 3.05
CA GLU A 41 0.49 -13.02 3.91
C GLU A 41 1.12 -11.66 3.68
N TYR A 42 1.36 -10.92 4.75
CA TYR A 42 1.79 -9.53 4.68
C TYR A 42 3.23 -9.39 5.16
N ARG A 43 4.02 -8.63 4.41
CA ARG A 43 5.47 -8.46 4.63
C ARG A 43 5.81 -6.99 4.74
N PHE A 44 6.83 -6.69 5.54
CA PHE A 44 7.46 -5.38 5.53
C PHE A 44 8.46 -5.27 4.39
N GLY A 45 8.65 -4.04 3.91
CA GLY A 45 9.62 -3.72 2.88
C GLY A 45 8.99 -3.04 1.68
N THR A 46 9.66 -3.17 0.54
CA THR A 46 9.35 -2.42 -0.67
C THR A 46 8.89 -3.34 -1.79
N PHE A 47 7.84 -2.93 -2.48
CA PHE A 47 7.14 -3.70 -3.50
C PHE A 47 6.91 -2.86 -4.75
N LEU A 48 6.73 -3.55 -5.88
CA LEU A 48 6.26 -2.94 -7.12
C LEU A 48 4.81 -3.35 -7.37
N HIS A 49 3.94 -2.36 -7.60
CA HIS A 49 2.52 -2.57 -7.89
C HIS A 49 2.12 -1.75 -9.11
N GLY A 50 1.86 -2.41 -10.25
CA GLY A 50 1.57 -1.70 -11.50
C GLY A 50 2.71 -0.74 -11.86
N CYS A 51 2.42 0.57 -11.87
CA CYS A 51 3.39 1.64 -12.06
C CYS A 51 3.88 2.33 -10.76
N ALA A 52 3.41 1.87 -9.61
CA ALA A 52 3.73 2.42 -8.29
C ALA A 52 4.78 1.57 -7.56
N ILE A 53 5.51 2.23 -6.66
CA ILE A 53 6.33 1.66 -5.62
C ILE A 53 5.51 1.73 -4.33
N VAL A 54 5.41 0.62 -3.62
CA VAL A 54 4.69 0.51 -2.35
C VAL A 54 5.68 0.17 -1.27
N LYS A 55 5.67 0.92 -0.17
CA LYS A 55 6.52 0.67 1.00
C LYS A 55 5.63 0.39 2.20
N VAL A 56 5.85 -0.75 2.85
CA VAL A 56 5.09 -1.20 4.02
C VAL A 56 6.02 -1.21 5.22
N GLU A 57 5.69 -0.38 6.22
CA GLU A 57 6.52 -0.18 7.40
C GLU A 57 5.66 -0.16 8.67
N MET A 58 6.29 -0.46 9.81
CA MET A 58 5.71 -0.33 11.13
C MET A 58 6.40 0.84 11.85
N THR A 59 5.64 1.79 12.37
CA THR A 59 6.15 2.91 13.17
C THR A 59 5.26 3.09 14.38
N ASP A 60 5.84 3.11 15.58
CA ASP A 60 5.10 3.20 16.85
C ASP A 60 3.94 2.19 16.97
N ASN A 61 4.18 0.95 16.51
CA ASN A 61 3.20 -0.14 16.45
C ASN A 61 1.98 0.12 15.54
N LEU A 62 2.07 1.11 14.65
CA LEU A 62 1.08 1.37 13.62
C LEU A 62 1.63 1.04 12.24
N LEU A 63 0.85 0.29 11.46
CA LEU A 63 1.17 -0.01 10.09
C LEU A 63 1.04 1.25 9.23
N SER A 64 2.01 1.46 8.35
CA SER A 64 1.96 2.49 7.31
C SER A 64 2.19 1.86 5.94
N VAL A 65 1.45 2.34 4.95
CA VAL A 65 1.59 1.95 3.55
C VAL A 65 1.79 3.20 2.72
N ALA A 66 3.02 3.46 2.31
CA ALA A 66 3.37 4.57 1.42
C ALA A 66 3.31 4.11 -0.04
N ILE A 67 2.73 4.94 -0.89
CA ILE A 67 2.53 4.69 -2.31
C ILE A 67 3.18 5.84 -3.07
N HIS A 68 4.14 5.53 -3.93
CA HIS A 68 4.81 6.49 -4.78
C HIS A 68 4.65 6.06 -6.24
N SER A 69 4.15 6.96 -7.08
CA SER A 69 3.93 6.69 -8.50
C SER A 69 4.52 7.82 -9.36
N GLN A 70 4.77 7.56 -10.64
CA GLN A 70 5.08 8.64 -11.60
C GLN A 70 3.81 9.34 -12.10
N HIS A 71 2.65 8.70 -11.92
CA HIS A 71 1.35 9.20 -12.35
C HIS A 71 0.45 9.47 -11.14
N PRO A 72 -0.52 10.41 -11.26
CA PRO A 72 -1.45 10.70 -10.18
C PRO A 72 -2.12 9.44 -9.66
N ILE A 73 -2.18 9.32 -8.32
CA ILE A 73 -2.70 8.13 -7.67
C ILE A 73 -4.20 8.31 -7.40
N GLY A 74 -5.03 7.59 -8.14
CA GLY A 74 -6.48 7.58 -7.94
C GLY A 74 -6.93 6.62 -6.82
N LEU A 75 -8.13 6.88 -6.28
CA LEU A 75 -8.76 6.03 -5.26
C LEU A 75 -8.82 4.52 -5.61
N PRO A 76 -9.07 4.10 -6.86
CA PRO A 76 -9.07 2.67 -7.20
C PRO A 76 -7.72 1.99 -6.89
N MET A 77 -6.61 2.62 -7.30
CA MET A 77 -5.26 2.09 -7.05
C MET A 77 -4.95 2.06 -5.54
N ILE A 78 -5.37 3.08 -4.80
CA ILE A 78 -5.20 3.13 -3.34
C ILE A 78 -5.93 1.96 -2.69
N LYS A 79 -7.17 1.66 -3.10
CA LYS A 79 -7.94 0.52 -2.58
C LYS A 79 -7.27 -0.81 -2.91
N GLU A 80 -6.88 -1.03 -4.16
CA GLU A 80 -6.17 -2.25 -4.59
C GLU A 80 -4.91 -2.49 -3.76
N ILE A 81 -4.11 -1.44 -3.54
CA ILE A 81 -2.89 -1.53 -2.72
C ILE A 81 -3.25 -1.80 -1.26
N ARG A 82 -4.22 -1.09 -0.66
CA ARG A 82 -4.66 -1.36 0.72
C ARG A 82 -5.05 -2.83 0.88
N TYR A 83 -5.89 -3.36 0.00
CA TYR A 83 -6.39 -4.73 0.11
C TYR A 83 -5.32 -5.80 -0.15
N LYS A 84 -4.23 -5.44 -0.84
CA LYS A 84 -3.13 -6.38 -1.11
C LYS A 84 -2.03 -6.37 -0.05
N TYR A 85 -1.74 -5.22 0.55
CA TYR A 85 -0.55 -5.04 1.38
C TYR A 85 -0.83 -4.76 2.86
N ALA A 86 -2.09 -4.51 3.24
CA ALA A 86 -2.48 -4.35 4.64
C ALA A 86 -3.44 -5.48 5.08
N PRO A 87 -3.30 -6.00 6.31
CA PRO A 87 -4.20 -7.02 6.87
C PRO A 87 -5.66 -6.58 6.88
N ASN A 88 -6.57 -7.56 6.79
CA ASN A 88 -8.00 -7.29 6.72
C ASN A 88 -8.52 -6.48 7.92
N ASN A 89 -8.06 -6.83 9.12
CA ASN A 89 -8.44 -6.19 10.37
C ASN A 89 -7.84 -4.79 10.58
N CYS A 90 -6.94 -4.31 9.71
CA CYS A 90 -6.36 -2.98 9.82
C CYS A 90 -7.28 -1.93 9.20
N LEU A 91 -7.79 -1.00 10.01
CA LEU A 91 -8.36 0.25 9.51
C LEU A 91 -7.25 1.16 9.05
N MET A 92 -7.36 1.68 7.83
CA MET A 92 -6.34 2.54 7.22
C MET A 92 -6.99 3.86 6.81
N THR A 93 -6.31 4.97 7.10
CA THR A 93 -6.75 6.31 6.68
C THR A 93 -5.68 7.00 5.86
N MET A 94 -6.11 7.84 4.92
CA MET A 94 -5.22 8.73 4.18
C MET A 94 -5.21 10.09 4.87
N LEU A 95 -4.02 10.53 5.28
CA LEU A 95 -3.87 11.85 5.89
C LEU A 95 -3.65 12.91 4.81
N MET A 96 -4.43 13.99 4.88
CA MET A 96 -4.24 15.18 4.05
C MET A 96 -3.40 16.18 4.85
N PRO A 97 -2.12 16.40 4.50
CA PRO A 97 -1.26 17.31 5.24
C PRO A 97 -1.70 18.77 5.08
N SER A 98 -1.13 19.64 5.91
CA SER A 98 -1.29 21.08 5.77
C SER A 98 -0.82 21.56 4.39
N ARG A 99 -1.30 22.72 3.94
CA ARG A 99 -0.90 23.31 2.64
C ARG A 99 0.61 23.56 2.55
N GLU A 100 1.26 23.87 3.67
CA GLU A 100 2.72 24.07 3.76
C GLU A 100 3.50 22.75 3.62
N GLN A 101 2.87 21.65 4.01
CA GLN A 101 3.43 20.30 3.96
C GLN A 101 2.83 19.48 2.82
N GLN A 102 2.30 20.16 1.78
CA GLN A 102 1.59 19.50 0.70
C GLN A 102 2.49 18.45 0.03
N ILE A 103 2.00 17.23 0.00
CA ILE A 103 2.63 16.11 -0.69
C ILE A 103 2.16 16.14 -2.15
N SER A 104 3.04 15.78 -3.09
CA SER A 104 2.67 15.67 -4.50
C SER A 104 1.52 14.68 -4.70
N ASP A 105 0.65 14.89 -5.70
CA ASP A 105 -0.45 13.97 -6.08
C ASP A 105 0.03 12.55 -6.50
N ASN A 106 1.35 12.42 -6.64
CA ASN A 106 2.07 11.20 -6.96
C ASN A 106 2.47 10.38 -5.72
N THR A 107 2.15 10.87 -4.52
CA THR A 107 2.46 10.21 -3.24
C THR A 107 1.24 10.18 -2.33
N VAL A 108 0.93 9.00 -1.81
CA VAL A 108 -0.13 8.78 -0.83
C VAL A 108 0.45 7.97 0.32
N VAL A 109 0.12 8.31 1.56
CA VAL A 109 0.47 7.49 2.73
C VAL A 109 -0.78 7.13 3.47
N LEU A 110 -0.98 5.83 3.67
CA LEU A 110 -2.03 5.28 4.50
C LEU A 110 -1.47 4.93 5.87
N TYR A 111 -2.15 5.37 6.93
CA TYR A 111 -1.80 5.06 8.31
C TYR A 111 -2.88 4.19 8.94
N GLN A 112 -2.44 3.23 9.74
CA GLN A 112 -3.34 2.45 10.56
C GLN A 112 -3.99 3.33 11.63
N ILE A 113 -5.32 3.21 11.77
CA ILE A 113 -6.06 3.73 12.92
C ILE A 113 -6.23 2.58 13.92
N PRO A 114 -5.86 2.77 15.20
CA PRO A 114 -6.19 1.81 16.26
C PRO A 114 -7.70 1.62 16.41
N GLY A 115 -8.14 0.37 16.49
CA GLY A 115 -9.54 0.01 16.73
C GLY A 115 -10.09 -0.92 15.65
N SER A 116 -11.38 -1.25 15.78
CA SER A 116 -12.15 -2.07 14.84
C SER A 116 -13.38 -1.31 14.39
N PHE A 117 -13.81 -1.51 13.14
CA PHE A 117 -15.13 -1.06 12.71
C PHE A 117 -16.19 -1.91 13.42
N SER A 118 -16.88 -1.35 14.41
CA SER A 118 -18.03 -2.02 15.03
C SER A 118 -19.36 -1.36 14.74
N ASP A 119 -19.41 -0.12 14.23
CA ASP A 119 -20.68 0.61 14.10
C ASP A 119 -20.62 1.68 13.00
N THR A 120 -20.94 1.29 11.77
CA THR A 120 -21.46 2.25 10.79
C THR A 120 -22.57 1.57 10.02
N THR A 121 -23.80 1.92 10.36
CA THR A 121 -24.95 1.71 9.47
C THR A 121 -24.71 2.49 8.20
N ASP A 122 -24.77 1.81 7.05
CA ASP A 122 -24.77 2.47 5.75
C ASP A 122 -25.87 3.53 5.71
N VAL A 123 -25.53 4.73 5.24
CA VAL A 123 -26.52 5.79 5.03
C VAL A 123 -27.24 5.47 3.74
N GLU A 124 -28.45 4.90 3.83
CA GLU A 124 -29.33 4.72 2.69
C GLU A 124 -29.78 6.11 2.20
N PHE A 125 -29.35 6.49 1.00
CA PHE A 125 -29.89 7.65 0.32
C PHE A 125 -31.26 7.24 -0.25
N GLU A 126 -32.35 7.75 0.33
CA GLU A 126 -33.66 7.61 -0.29
C GLU A 126 -33.67 8.36 -1.63
N GLU A 127 -33.87 7.63 -2.73
CA GLU A 127 -34.21 8.25 -4.02
C GLU A 127 -35.57 8.92 -3.85
N GLY A 128 -35.55 10.24 -3.65
CA GLY A 128 -36.75 11.07 -3.68
C GLY A 128 -37.45 10.87 -5.02
N LYS A 129 -38.62 10.23 -5.01
CA LYS A 129 -39.52 10.18 -6.16
C LYS A 129 -40.03 11.60 -6.42
N GLU A 130 -39.65 12.17 -7.56
CA GLU A 130 -40.31 13.33 -8.16
C GLU A 130 -41.80 13.06 -8.43
#